data_AF-A0A4Q1UVP5-F1
#
_entry.id   AF-A0A4Q1UVP5-F1
#
_cell.length_a   1.000
_cell.length_b   1.000
_cell.length_c   1.000
_cell.angle_alpha   90.00
_cell.angle_beta   90.00
_cell.angle_gamma   90.00
#
_symmetry.space_group_name_H-M   'P 1'
#
loop_
_entity.id
_entity.type
_entity.pdbx_description
1 polymer ?
#
loop_
_entity_poly.entity_id
_entity_poly.type
_entity_poly.pdbx_seq_one_letter_code
_entity_poly.pdbx_strand_id
1 'polypeptide(L)' 'MLNFIEVFDVMQVEPTTGASLWTGLTGTRTALKRDGHAIDPTAMAYCPIEWLDERGYLDVERARRHPRPWGI' A
#
# COMPACT_ATOMS: atom_id res chain seq x y z
N MET A 1 20.24 6.32 -7.16
CA MET A 1 19.81 4.94 -6.82
C MET A 1 18.33 5.03 -6.53
N LEU A 2 17.48 4.34 -7.29
CA LEU A 2 16.03 4.45 -7.18
C LEU A 2 15.58 3.50 -6.05
N ASN A 3 15.44 4.03 -4.84
CA ASN A 3 15.09 3.27 -3.64
C ASN A 3 13.58 3.04 -3.59
N PHE A 4 13.09 2.10 -4.39
CA PHE A 4 11.70 1.66 -4.36
C PHE A 4 11.53 0.41 -3.51
N ILE A 5 10.32 0.21 -3.00
CA ILE A 5 9.93 -0.96 -2.22
C ILE A 5 8.56 -1.45 -2.67
N GLU A 6 8.37 -2.76 -2.59
CA GLU A 6 7.11 -3.45 -2.86
C GLU A 6 6.09 -3.13 -1.77
N VAL A 7 4.90 -2.69 -2.20
CA VAL A 7 3.75 -2.43 -1.33
C VAL A 7 2.50 -3.10 -1.89
N PHE A 8 1.55 -3.34 -1.01
CA PHE A 8 0.29 -4.02 -1.31
C PHE A 8 -0.86 -3.25 -0.72
N ASP A 9 -1.97 -3.28 -1.46
CA ASP A 9 -3.24 -2.81 -0.96
C ASP A 9 -3.87 -3.84 -0.04
N VAL A 10 -4.42 -3.35 1.07
CA VAL A 10 -5.23 -4.17 1.97
C VAL A 10 -6.65 -4.21 1.44
N MET A 11 -7.08 -5.43 1.11
CA MET A 11 -8.41 -5.72 0.63
C MET A 11 -9.24 -6.36 1.74
N GLN A 12 -10.48 -5.91 1.88
CA GLN A 12 -11.49 -6.55 2.72
C GLN A 12 -12.50 -7.24 1.81
N VAL A 13 -12.78 -8.51 2.07
CA VAL A 13 -13.85 -9.22 1.38
C VAL A 13 -15.16 -8.93 2.09
N GLU A 14 -16.12 -8.34 1.38
CA GLU A 14 -17.45 -8.11 1.92
C GLU A 14 -18.15 -9.48 2.12
N PRO A 15 -18.60 -9.82 3.34
CA PRO A 15 -19.13 -11.15 3.63
C PRO A 15 -20.41 -11.50 2.86
N THR A 16 -21.18 -10.50 2.45
CA THR A 16 -22.49 -10.69 1.81
C THR A 16 -22.36 -10.92 0.30
N THR A 17 -21.55 -10.12 -0.39
CA THR A 17 -21.39 -10.22 -1.85
C THR A 17 -20.13 -10.97 -2.27
N GLY A 18 -19.17 -11.15 -1.37
CA GLY A 18 -17.82 -11.64 -1.71
C GLY A 18 -16.97 -10.61 -2.45
N ALA A 19 -17.42 -9.35 -2.55
CA ALA A 19 -16.68 -8.31 -3.24
C ALA A 19 -15.39 -7.93 -2.47
N SER A 20 -14.27 -7.83 -3.19
CA SER A 20 -13.02 -7.29 -2.65
C SER A 20 -13.07 -5.77 -2.66
N LEU A 21 -13.09 -5.16 -1.48
CA LEU A 21 -13.10 -3.71 -1.27
C LEU A 21 -11.72 -3.26 -0.78
N TRP A 22 -11.17 -2.24 -1.43
CA TRP A 22 -9.94 -1.62 -0.95
C TRP A 22 -10.22 -0.80 0.32
N THR A 23 -9.39 -1.00 1.34
CA THR A 23 -9.57 -0.36 2.66
C THR A 23 -8.97 1.04 2.74
N GLY A 24 -8.27 1.50 1.70
CA GLY A 24 -7.49 2.74 1.72
C GLY A 24 -6.12 2.61 2.39
N LEU A 25 -5.77 1.40 2.85
CA LEU A 25 -4.48 1.10 3.48
C LEU A 25 -3.57 0.39 2.47
N THR A 26 -2.36 0.93 2.33
CA THR A 26 -1.30 0.37 1.48
C THR A 26 -0.04 0.24 2.33
N GLY A 27 0.66 -0.88 2.24
CA GLY A 27 1.86 -1.09 3.06
C GLY A 27 2.76 -2.22 2.57
N THR A 28 3.94 -2.31 3.17
CA THR A 28 4.87 -3.40 2.88
C THR A 28 4.30 -4.74 3.33
N ARG A 29 4.68 -5.83 2.66
CA ARG A 29 4.29 -7.20 3.07
C ARG A 29 4.57 -7.47 4.55
N THR A 30 5.70 -6.98 5.06
CA THR A 30 6.10 -7.14 6.46
C THR A 30 5.15 -6.41 7.40
N ALA A 31 4.83 -5.15 7.14
CA ALA A 31 3.92 -4.35 7.96
C ALA A 31 2.51 -4.96 7.98
N LEU A 32 2.01 -5.36 6.81
CA LEU A 32 0.68 -5.94 6.66
C LEU A 32 0.55 -7.29 7.37
N LYS A 33 1.54 -8.16 7.23
CA LYS A 33 1.57 -9.45 7.95
C LYS A 33 1.65 -9.25 9.47
N ARG A 34 2.49 -8.31 9.94
CA ARG A 34 2.62 -7.98 11.36
C ARG A 34 1.27 -7.59 11.97
N ASP A 35 0.48 -6.83 11.23
CA ASP A 35 -0.79 -6.27 11.72
C ASP A 35 -2.01 -7.14 11.34
N GLY A 36 -1.79 -8.32 10.74
CA GLY A 36 -2.83 -9.31 10.47
C GLY A 36 -3.70 -9.04 9.23
N HIS A 37 -3.24 -8.18 8.33
CA HIS A 37 -3.99 -7.85 7.11
C HIS A 37 -3.88 -8.96 6.05
N ALA A 38 -5.01 -9.23 5.40
CA ALA A 38 -5.01 -9.98 4.15
C ALA A 38 -4.38 -9.11 3.05
N ILE A 39 -3.43 -9.69 2.32
CA ILE A 39 -2.80 -9.06 1.16
C ILE A 39 -3.35 -9.71 -0.10
N ASP A 40 -3.68 -8.92 -1.11
CA ASP A 40 -3.89 -9.43 -2.46
C ASP A 40 -2.52 -9.53 -3.15
N PRO A 41 -2.01 -10.75 -3.43
CA PRO A 41 -0.70 -10.90 -4.07
C PRO A 41 -0.68 -10.44 -5.54
N THR A 42 -1.85 -10.22 -6.14
CA THR A 42 -1.98 -9.75 -7.53
C THR A 42 -2.06 -8.22 -7.64
N ALA A 43 -2.40 -7.53 -6.55
CA ALA A 43 -2.48 -6.07 -6.44
C ALA A 43 -1.19 -5.47 -5.85
N MET A 44 -0.05 -5.86 -6.41
CA MET A 44 1.26 -5.37 -6.00
C MET A 44 1.61 -4.05 -6.71
N ALA A 45 2.19 -3.11 -5.97
CA ALA A 45 2.74 -1.85 -6.50
C ALA A 45 4.14 -1.58 -5.94
N TYR A 46 4.78 -0.53 -6.45
CA TYR A 46 6.08 -0.04 -5.95
C TYR A 46 6.01 1.45 -5.64
N CYS A 47 6.60 1.86 -4.52
CA CYS A 47 6.74 3.27 -4.16
C CYS A 47 8.15 3.58 -3.63
N PRO A 48 8.61 4.85 -3.70
CA PRO A 48 9.82 5.27 -3.01
C PRO A 48 9.76 4.94 -1.52
N ILE A 49 10.87 4.48 -0.93
CA ILE A 49 10.95 4.16 0.50
C ILE A 49 10.62 5.39 1.37
N GLU A 50 10.98 6.60 0.91
CA GLU A 50 10.66 7.84 1.61
C GLU A 50 9.16 8.14 1.73
N TRP A 51 8.31 7.45 0.98
CA TRP A 51 6.85 7.59 1.09
C TRP A 51 6.28 6.74 2.22
N LEU A 52 7.05 5.81 2.79
CA LEU A 52 6.59 5.01 3.92
C LEU A 52 6.76 5.77 5.25
N ASP A 53 5.84 5.53 6.18
CA ASP A 53 6.01 5.86 7.58
C ASP A 53 6.98 4.87 8.27
N GLU A 54 7.26 5.11 9.55
CA GLU A 54 8.14 4.26 10.36
C GLU A 54 7.60 2.84 10.57
N ARG A 55 6.29 2.64 10.36
CA ARG A 55 5.62 1.35 10.52
C ARG A 55 5.63 0.52 9.24
N GLY A 56 6.01 1.11 8.11
CA GLY A 56 6.06 0.49 6.79
C GLY A 56 4.76 0.61 5.99
N TYR A 57 3.92 1.61 6.31
CA TYR A 57 2.71 1.96 5.57
C TYR A 57 2.93 3.17 4.69
N LEU A 58 2.19 3.25 3.58
CA LEU A 58 2.20 4.40 2.69
C LEU A 58 1.63 5.62 3.43
N ASP A 59 2.46 6.65 3.62
CA ASP A 59 2.07 7.93 4.15
C ASP A 59 1.66 8.84 2.99
N VAL A 60 0.37 9.14 2.90
CA VAL A 60 -0.22 9.95 1.83
C VAL A 60 0.38 11.36 1.79
N GLU A 61 0.71 11.94 2.93
CA GLU A 61 1.31 13.28 2.99
C GLU A 61 2.76 13.24 2.50
N ARG A 62 3.52 12.19 2.83
CA ARG A 62 4.84 11.97 2.21
C ARG A 62 4.70 11.81 0.70
N ALA A 63 3.82 10.95 0.22
CA ALA A 63 3.62 10.71 -1.20
C ALA A 63 3.20 11.97 -1.97
N ARG A 64 2.34 12.82 -1.39
CA ARG A 64 1.88 14.09 -1.99
C ARG A 64 2.97 15.15 -2.12
N ARG A 65 3.97 15.15 -1.25
CA ARG A 65 5.08 16.11 -1.31
C ARG A 65 6.00 15.89 -2.49
N HIS A 66 5.95 14.71 -3.11
CA HIS A 66 6.66 14.43 -4.35
C HIS A 66 5.70 14.68 -5.52
N PRO A 67 6.08 15.51 -6.52
CA PRO A 67 5.27 15.66 -7.71
C PRO A 67 5.10 14.27 -8.33
N ARG A 68 3.84 13.86 -8.54
CA ARG A 68 3.57 12.58 -9.22
C ARG A 68 4.27 12.64 -10.59
N PRO A 69 5.15 11.68 -10.94
CA PRO A 69 5.77 11.67 -12.26
C PRO A 69 4.75 11.47 -13.40
N TRP A 70 3.55 11.01 -13.06
CA TRP A 70 2.45 10.80 -13.98
C TRP A 70 1.27 11.64 -13.50
N GLY A 71 1.11 12.81 -14.12
CA GLY A 71 -0.15 13.55 -14.11
C GLY A 71 -1.23 12.64 -14.70
N ILE A 72 -2.40 12.69 -14.08
CA ILE A 72 -3.64 12.12 -14.61
C ILE A 72 -4.07 12.94 -15.83
#